data_AF-A0A7K0L8M7-F1
#
_entry.id   AF-A0A7K0L8M7-F1
#
_cell.length_a   1.000
_cell.length_b   1.000
_cell.length_c   1.000
_cell.angle_alpha   90.00
_cell.angle_beta   90.00
_cell.angle_gamma   90.00
#
_symmetry.space_group_name_H-M   'P 1'
#
loop_
_entity.id
_entity.type
_entity.pdbx_description
1 polymer ?
#
loop_
_entity_poly.entity_id
_entity_poly.type
_entity_poly.pdbx_seq_one_letter_code
_entity_poly.pdbx_strand_id
1 'polypeptide(L)' 'SGEQRTSNFLPWQSAYAEMVFMDVLWPDVTRATLWKAIEIYAERERRFGKA' A
#
# COMPACT_ATOMS: atom_id res chain seq x y z
N SER A 1 11.19 -5.46 -4.68
CA SER A 1 12.41 -4.71 -4.33
C SER A 1 12.57 -4.52 -2.81
N GLY A 2 11.53 -4.70 -1.98
CA GLY A 2 11.64 -4.53 -0.51
C GLY A 2 11.95 -3.10 -0.06
N GLU A 3 11.94 -2.13 -0.98
CA GLU A 3 12.27 -0.74 -0.71
C GLU A 3 11.05 0.00 -0.16
N GLN A 4 11.24 0.76 0.91
CA GLN A 4 10.20 1.60 1.52
C GLN A 4 10.42 3.07 1.16
N ARG A 5 10.08 3.42 -0.08
CA ARG A 5 10.15 4.78 -0.59
C ARG A 5 9.05 5.02 -1.61
N THR A 6 8.51 6.23 -1.65
CA THR A 6 7.55 6.64 -2.69
C THR A 6 8.23 6.99 -4.00
N SER A 7 9.55 7.25 -4.01
CA SER A 7 10.34 7.54 -5.21
C SER A 7 9.75 8.63 -6.11
N ASN A 8 9.18 9.68 -5.49
CA ASN A 8 8.48 10.78 -6.18
C ASN A 8 7.27 10.34 -7.01
N PHE A 9 6.70 9.16 -6.72
CA PHE A 9 5.47 8.68 -7.33
C PHE A 9 4.26 9.26 -6.61
N LEU A 10 3.46 10.05 -7.34
CA LEU A 10 2.21 10.65 -6.86
C LEU A 10 2.31 11.40 -5.51
N PRO A 11 3.27 12.35 -5.34
CA PRO A 11 3.52 12.99 -4.05
C PRO A 11 2.32 13.76 -3.51
N TRP A 12 1.52 14.39 -4.39
CA TRP A 12 0.33 15.13 -3.98
C TRP A 12 -0.85 14.20 -3.69
N GLN A 13 -1.10 13.24 -4.58
CA GLN A 13 -2.26 12.35 -4.49
C GLN A 13 -2.11 11.36 -3.33
N SER A 14 -0.89 11.00 -2.97
CA SER A 14 -0.62 10.04 -1.88
C SER A 14 -0.41 10.69 -0.51
N ALA A 15 -0.59 12.01 -0.38
CA ALA A 15 -0.32 12.74 0.86
C ALA A 15 -1.07 12.21 2.09
N TYR A 16 -2.27 11.66 1.88
CA TYR A 16 -3.10 11.03 2.92
C TYR A 16 -3.37 9.54 2.65
N ALA A 17 -2.68 8.96 1.66
CA ALA A 17 -2.87 7.56 1.33
C ALA A 17 -2.20 6.65 2.37
N GLU A 18 -2.83 5.52 2.66
CA GLU A 18 -2.19 4.47 3.44
C GLU A 18 -1.16 3.73 2.59
N MET A 19 0.05 3.58 3.10
CA MET A 19 1.11 2.88 2.39
C MET A 19 1.16 1.40 2.81
N VAL A 20 1.24 0.52 1.81
CA VAL A 20 1.48 -0.92 1.97
C VAL A 20 2.73 -1.27 1.19
N PHE A 21 3.78 -1.70 1.91
CA PHE A 21 5.03 -2.17 1.32
C PHE A 21 5.06 -3.70 1.41
N MET A 22 5.51 -4.36 0.35
CA MET A 22 5.56 -5.81 0.27
C MET A 22 6.95 -6.27 -0.20
N ASP A 23 7.46 -7.31 0.46
CA ASP A 23 8.72 -7.97 0.09
C ASP A 23 8.49 -9.00 -1.04
N VAL A 24 7.78 -8.57 -2.09
CA VAL A 24 7.55 -9.34 -3.32
C VAL A 24 8.21 -8.58 -4.46
N LEU A 25 8.91 -9.28 -5.35
CA LEU A 25 9.47 -8.66 -6.55
C LEU A 25 8.34 -8.40 -7.56
N TRP A 26 8.44 -7.32 -8.33
CA TRP A 26 7.38 -6.94 -9.27
C TRP A 26 7.01 -8.06 -10.27
N PRO A 27 7.96 -8.82 -10.84
CA PRO A 27 7.64 -9.95 -11.72
C PRO A 27 6.83 -11.08 -11.05
N ASP A 28 6.91 -11.19 -9.71
CA ASP A 28 6.26 -12.24 -8.93
C ASP A 28 4.90 -11.80 -8.34
N VAL A 29 4.45 -10.58 -8.65
CA VAL A 29 3.16 -10.07 -8.16
C VAL A 29 2.02 -10.80 -8.86
N THR A 30 1.15 -11.42 -8.05
CA THR A 30 -0.06 -12.07 -8.52
C THR A 30 -1.31 -11.32 -8.04
N ARG A 31 -2.48 -11.71 -8.55
CA ARG A 31 -3.78 -11.22 -8.07
C ARG A 31 -3.98 -11.44 -6.57
N ALA A 32 -3.47 -12.56 -6.03
CA ALA A 32 -3.51 -12.85 -4.60
C ALA A 32 -2.64 -11.87 -3.79
N THR A 33 -1.50 -11.47 -4.33
CA THR A 33 -0.62 -10.46 -3.73
C THR A 33 -1.35 -9.12 -3.60
N LEU A 34 -2.10 -8.72 -4.63
CA LEU A 34 -2.92 -7.50 -4.58
C LEU A 34 -4.05 -7.60 -3.54
N TRP A 35 -4.78 -8.73 -3.49
CA TRP A 35 -5.83 -8.90 -2.48
C TRP A 35 -5.31 -8.82 -1.06
N LYS A 36 -4.15 -9.41 -0.79
CA LYS A 36 -3.50 -9.29 0.52
C LYS A 36 -3.21 -7.83 0.89
N ALA A 37 -2.80 -7.00 -0.07
CA ALA A 37 -2.59 -5.57 0.18
C ALA A 37 -3.90 -4.84 0.53
N ILE A 38 -5.01 -5.23 -0.10
CA ILE A 38 -6.35 -4.69 0.18
C ILE A 38 -6.84 -5.13 1.57
N GLU A 39 -6.63 -6.39 1.94
CA GLU A 39 -6.96 -6.90 3.28
C GLU A 39 -6.21 -6.13 4.37
N ILE A 40 -4.90 -5.93 4.21
CA ILE A 40 -4.09 -5.11 5.13
C ILE A 40 -4.64 -3.69 5.26
N TYR A 41 -5.08 -3.08 4.16
CA TYR A 41 -5.69 -1.76 4.18
C TYR A 41 -7.06 -1.76 4.90
N ALA A 42 -7.86 -2.81 4.71
CA ALA A 42 -9.19 -2.94 5.33
C ALA A 42 -9.12 -3.21 6.84
N GLU A 43 -8.10 -3.91 7.32
CA GLU A 43 -7.93 -4.25 8.75
C GLU A 43 -7.42 -3.08 9.60
N ARG A 44 -6.88 -2.02 8.99
CA ARG A 44 -6.29 -0.89 9.74
C ARG A 44 -7.37 0.00 10.35
N GLU A 45 -7.30 0.18 11.66
CA GLU A 45 -8.15 1.15 12.36
C GLU A 45 -7.74 2.59 12.02
N ARG A 46 -8.65 3.33 11.40
CA ARG A 46 -8.43 4.74 11.08
C ARG A 46 -8.67 5.63 12.28
N ARG A 47 -7.65 6.42 12.64
CA ARG A 47 -7.72 7.41 13.73
C ARG A 47 -8.48 8.68 13.37
N PHE A 48 -8.52 9.07 12.09
CA PHE A 48 -9.25 10.26 11.61
C PHE A 48 -10.00 9.93 10.31
N GLY A 49 -11.27 10.35 10.23
CA GLY A 49 -12.13 10.07 9.07
C GLY A 49 -12.79 8.70 9.08
N LYS A 50 -13.38 8.28 10.20
CA LYS A 50 -14.50 7.32 10.13
C LYS A 50 -15.58 7.97 9.27
N ALA A 51 -15.90 7.36 8.14
CA ALA A 51 -17.11 7.68 7.38
C ALA A 51 -18.34 7.22 8.15
#